data_AF-A0A1J4Z6Z1-F1
#
_entry.id   AF-A0A1J4Z6Z1-F1
#
_cell.length_a   1.000
_cell.length_b   1.000
_cell.length_c   1.000
_cell.angle_alpha   90.00
_cell.angle_beta   90.00
_cell.angle_gamma   90.00
#
_symmetry.space_group_name_H-M   'P 1'
#
loop_
_entity.id
_entity.type
_entity.pdbx_description
1 polymer ?
#
loop_
_entity_poly.entity_id
_entity_poly.type
_entity_poly.pdbx_seq_one_letter_code
_entity_poly.pdbx_strand_id
1 'polypeptide(L)'
;MIADNGNAAIIAGLEYLEVNPISGAPMEDRPNVRKMVVNFGASGYLIFHKRYEKIDTTLVTRIIHQKEWYDAETIGFTEEKMEKTKV
;
A
#
# COMPACT_ATOMS: atom_id res chain seq x y z
N MET A 1 -18.86 14.62 9.92
CA MET A 1 -17.92 14.58 11.06
C MET A 1 -16.51 14.36 10.50
N ILE A 2 -15.41 14.83 11.12
CA ILE A 2 -14.05 14.74 10.50
C ILE A 2 -13.66 13.29 10.16
N ALA A 3 -14.14 12.31 10.94
CA ALA A 3 -13.93 10.89 10.69
C ALA A 3 -14.56 10.38 9.37
N ASP A 4 -15.76 10.86 9.02
CA ASP A 4 -16.45 10.47 7.77
C ASP A 4 -15.63 10.88 6.53
N ASN A 5 -14.91 12.01 6.63
CA ASN A 5 -14.11 12.54 5.54
C ASN A 5 -12.77 11.77 5.37
N GLY A 6 -12.22 11.22 6.46
CA GLY A 6 -11.01 10.40 6.41
C GLY A 6 -11.25 9.07 5.70
N ASN A 7 -12.37 8.40 6.02
CA ASN A 7 -12.79 7.17 5.32
C ASN A 7 -13.04 7.44 3.83
N ALA A 8 -13.69 8.54 3.48
CA ALA A 8 -13.92 8.90 2.07
C ALA A 8 -12.60 9.06 1.30
N ALA A 9 -11.58 9.68 1.91
CA ALA A 9 -10.26 9.81 1.29
C ALA A 9 -9.57 8.45 1.08
N ILE A 10 -9.65 7.55 2.07
CA ILE A 10 -9.11 6.19 1.94
C ILE A 10 -9.82 5.43 0.82
N ILE A 11 -11.15 5.48 0.77
CA ILE A 11 -11.95 4.83 -0.28
C ILE A 11 -11.56 5.34 -1.66
N ALA A 12 -11.48 6.67 -1.85
CA ALA A 12 -11.05 7.25 -3.12
C ALA A 12 -9.62 6.82 -3.50
N GLY A 13 -8.73 6.67 -2.51
CA GLY A 13 -7.40 6.10 -2.72
C GLY A 13 -7.43 4.64 -3.20
N LEU A 14 -8.32 3.82 -2.64
CA LEU A 14 -8.48 2.42 -3.03
C LEU A 14 -9.08 2.30 -4.45
N GLU A 15 -10.10 3.10 -4.78
CA GLU A 15 -10.68 3.17 -6.12
C GLU A 15 -9.63 3.58 -7.17
N TYR A 16 -8.79 4.57 -6.83
CA TYR A 16 -7.68 4.95 -7.69
C TYR A 16 -6.66 3.82 -7.90
N LEU A 17 -6.38 3.05 -6.85
CA LEU A 17 -5.44 1.94 -6.87
C LEU A 17 -5.94 0.74 -7.69
N GLU A 18 -7.26 0.52 -7.71
CA GLU A 18 -7.90 -0.49 -8.58
C GLU A 18 -7.62 -0.21 -10.06
N VAL A 19 -7.68 1.07 -10.47
CA VAL A 19 -7.38 1.49 -11.84
C VAL A 19 -5.87 1.61 -12.10
N ASN A 20 -5.08 1.92 -11.08
CA ASN A 20 -3.64 2.22 -11.20
C ASN A 20 -2.80 1.35 -10.24
N PRO A 21 -2.68 0.03 -10.49
CA PRO A 21 -2.12 -0.94 -9.54
C PRO A 21 -0.62 -0.78 -9.24
N ILE A 22 0.10 0.01 -10.03
CA ILE A 22 1.53 0.30 -9.84
C ILE A 22 1.80 1.67 -9.20
N SER A 23 0.75 2.35 -8.74
CA SER A 23 0.85 3.68 -8.13
C SER A 23 1.68 3.70 -6.86
N GLY A 24 2.29 4.86 -6.58
CA GLY A 24 3.18 5.04 -5.44
C GLY A 24 4.62 4.60 -5.71
N ALA A 25 5.48 4.89 -4.75
CA ALA A 25 6.91 4.62 -4.82
C ALA A 25 7.23 3.24 -4.22
N PRO A 26 8.17 2.48 -4.78
CA PRO A 26 8.74 1.32 -4.11
C PRO A 26 9.28 1.70 -2.72
N MET A 27 9.14 0.80 -1.76
CA MET A 27 9.82 0.91 -0.47
C MET A 27 11.31 0.59 -0.66
N GLU A 28 12.20 1.39 -0.07
CA GLU A 28 13.66 1.20 -0.18
C GLU A 28 14.08 -0.20 0.30
N ASP A 29 13.60 -0.60 1.49
CA ASP A 29 13.94 -1.90 2.08
C ASP A 29 13.13 -3.07 1.50
N ARG A 30 12.05 -2.79 0.76
CA ARG A 30 11.14 -3.79 0.18
C ARG A 30 10.63 -3.36 -1.20
N PRO A 31 11.46 -3.44 -2.26
CA PRO A 31 11.12 -2.88 -3.58
C PRO A 31 9.88 -3.48 -4.26
N ASN A 32 9.44 -4.67 -3.82
CA ASN A 32 8.21 -5.32 -4.27
C ASN A 32 6.94 -4.78 -3.58
N VAL A 33 7.10 -3.97 -2.54
CA VAL A 33 6.01 -3.26 -1.86
C VAL A 33 6.07 -1.79 -2.23
N ARG A 34 4.91 -1.20 -2.48
CA ARG A 34 4.77 0.20 -2.88
C ARG A 34 4.03 0.97 -1.79
N LYS A 35 4.45 2.21 -1.60
CA LYS A 35 3.85 3.19 -0.69
C LYS A 35 3.15 4.26 -1.51
N MET A 36 1.83 4.32 -1.39
CA MET A 36 1.01 5.35 -2.00
C MET A 36 0.54 6.35 -0.93
N VAL A 37 0.68 7.64 -1.22
CA VAL A 37 0.20 8.71 -0.35
C VAL A 37 -1.21 9.11 -0.77
N VAL A 38 -2.14 9.13 0.18
CA VAL A 38 -3.50 9.62 0.02
C VAL A 38 -3.62 10.95 0.75
N ASN A 39 -3.76 12.04 0.01
CA ASN A 39 -3.83 13.37 0.59
C ASN A 39 -5.13 13.58 1.36
N PHE A 40 -5.04 14.02 2.62
CA PHE A 40 -6.18 14.38 3.46
C PHE A 40 -5.77 15.40 4.52
N GLY A 41 -6.45 16.55 4.57
CA GLY A 41 -6.17 17.59 5.56
C GLY A 41 -4.69 18.02 5.61
N ALA A 42 -4.15 18.16 6.82
CA ALA A 42 -2.74 18.55 7.05
C ALA A 42 -1.76 17.36 7.05
N SER A 43 -2.26 16.12 7.13
CA SER A 43 -1.45 14.91 7.11
C SER A 43 -2.32 13.77 6.59
N GLY A 44 -1.88 13.14 5.50
CA GLY A 44 -2.67 12.15 4.77
C GLY A 44 -2.60 10.75 5.35
N TYR A 45 -2.96 9.77 4.53
CA TYR A 45 -2.79 8.35 4.80
C TYR A 45 -1.73 7.73 3.88
N LEU A 46 -1.15 6.63 4.33
CA LEU A 46 -0.25 5.79 3.55
C LEU A 46 -0.94 4.46 3.29
N ILE A 47 -1.01 4.07 2.02
CA ILE A 47 -1.47 2.74 1.59
C ILE A 47 -0.24 1.96 1.13
N PHE A 48 0.04 0.85 1.82
CA PHE A 48 1.08 -0.10 1.44
C PHE A 48 0.45 -1.24 0.65
N HIS A 49 0.98 -1.49 -0.55
CA HIS A 49 0.41 -2.49 -1.44
C HIS A 49 1.45 -3.21 -2.28
N LYS A 50 1.07 -4.39 -2.77
CA LYS A 50 1.86 -5.20 -3.71
C LYS A 50 0.95 -5.70 -4.81
N ARG A 51 1.43 -5.57 -6.05
CA ARG A 51 0.76 -6.08 -7.24
C ARG A 51 1.21 -7.50 -7.54
N TYR A 52 0.25 -8.42 -7.63
CA TYR A 52 0.43 -9.78 -8.10
C TYR A 52 -0.09 -9.91 -9.53
N GLU A 53 0.80 -9.75 -10.51
CA GLU A 53 0.42 -9.75 -11.94
C GLU A 53 -0.23 -11.06 -12.40
N LYS A 54 0.22 -12.21 -11.87
CA LYS A 54 -0.27 -13.54 -12.27
C LYS A 54 -1.76 -13.77 -12.00
N ILE A 55 -2.31 -13.09 -11.01
CA ILE A 55 -3.71 -13.24 -10.57
C ILE A 55 -4.48 -11.93 -10.65
N ASP A 56 -3.93 -10.94 -11.38
CA ASP A 56 -4.54 -9.62 -11.55
C ASP A 56 -5.02 -9.00 -10.22
N THR A 57 -4.24 -9.14 -9.15
CA THR A 57 -4.67 -8.70 -7.81
C THR A 57 -3.69 -7.70 -7.21
N THR A 58 -4.21 -6.61 -6.67
CA THR A 58 -3.46 -5.68 -5.81
C THR A 58 -3.80 -5.96 -4.35
N LEU A 59 -2.82 -6.46 -3.60
CA LEU A 59 -2.97 -6.72 -2.17
C LEU A 59 -2.58 -5.47 -1.40
N VAL A 60 -3.54 -4.87 -0.69
CA VAL A 60 -3.28 -3.83 0.30
C VAL A 60 -3.00 -4.49 1.64
N THR A 61 -1.80 -4.30 2.19
CA THR A 61 -1.44 -4.93 3.46
C THR A 61 -1.69 -4.05 4.65
N ARG A 62 -1.54 -2.73 4.48
CA ARG A 62 -1.70 -1.80 5.58
C ARG A 62 -2.10 -0.43 5.09
N ILE A 63 -3.01 0.18 5.85
CA ILE A 63 -3.38 1.59 5.72
C ILE A 63 -3.12 2.23 7.08
N ILE A 64 -2.31 3.27 7.11
CA ILE A 64 -1.98 4.02 8.33
C ILE A 64 -2.05 5.51 8.08
N HIS A 65 -2.23 6.30 9.14
CA HIS A 65 -2.07 7.73 9.04
C HIS A 65 -0.58 8.10 8.86
N GLN A 66 -0.26 9.14 8.10
CA GLN A 66 1.13 9.49 7.73
C GLN A 66 2.04 9.84 8.91
N LYS A 67 1.47 10.17 10.07
CA LYS A 67 2.22 10.44 11.32
C LYS A 67 2.55 9.17 12.10
N GLU A 68 1.99 8.03 11.73
CA GLU A 68 2.30 6.76 12.36
C GLU A 68 3.64 6.22 11.88
N TRP A 69 4.36 5.57 12.79
CA TRP A 69 5.65 4.94 12.49
C TRP A 69 5.45 3.61 11.76
N TYR A 70 6.36 3.31 10.84
CA TYR A 70 6.43 2.05 10.11
C TYR A 70 7.87 1.74 9.72
N ASP A 71 8.12 0.46 9.44
CA ASP A 71 9.36 -0.08 8.91
C ASP A 71 9.03 -1.27 7.99
N ALA A 72 10.07 -1.96 7.51
CA ALA A 72 9.91 -3.16 6.71
C ALA A 72 9.10 -4.24 7.45
N GLU A 73 9.33 -4.48 8.73
CA GLU A 73 8.72 -5.62 9.45
C GLU A 73 7.23 -5.40 9.76
N THR A 74 6.82 -4.15 9.97
CA THR A 74 5.47 -3.80 10.40
C THR A 74 4.47 -3.59 9.27
N ILE A 75 4.88 -3.58 8.00
CA ILE A 75 3.98 -3.36 6.84
C ILE A 75 3.25 -4.63 6.35
N GLY A 76 3.35 -5.75 7.08
CA GLY A 76 2.43 -6.89 6.93
C GLY A 76 2.74 -7.87 5.79
N PHE A 77 3.90 -7.79 5.16
CA PHE A 77 4.39 -8.86 4.26
C PHE A 77 5.39 -9.74 5.00
N THR A 78 5.12 -11.03 5.14
CA THR A 78 6.19 -12.02 5.32
C THR A 78 6.87 -12.21 3.98
N GLU A 79 8.22 -12.27 3.94
CA GLU A 79 8.92 -12.60 2.70
C GLU A 79 8.34 -13.89 2.11
N GLU A 80 7.67 -13.79 0.96
CA GLU A 80 7.50 -14.94 0.10
C GLU A 80 8.92 -15.36 -0.26
N LYS A 81 9.41 -16.46 0.36
CA LYS A 81 10.58 -17.16 -0.13
C LYS A 81 10.36 -17.31 -1.63
N MET A 82 11.13 -16.59 -2.44
CA MET A 82 11.11 -16.77 -3.88
C MET A 82 11.47 -18.22 -4.08
N GLU A 83 10.46 -19.06 -4.31
CA GLU A 83 10.67 -20.45 -4.64
C GLU A 83 11.36 -20.40 -6.00
N LYS A 84 12.69 -20.53 -5.96
CA LYS A 84 13.49 -20.66 -7.17
C LYS A 84 12.97 -21.91 -7.84
N THR A 85 12.07 -21.74 -8.80
CA THR A 85 11.75 -22.80 -9.74
C THR A 85 13.07 -23.13 -10.41
N LYS A 86 13.70 -24.22 -9.97
CA LYS A 86 14.85 -24.79 -10.66
C LYS A 86 14.35 -25.20 -12.04
N VAL A 87 14.83 -24.51 -13.06
CA VAL A 87 14.86 -25.04 -14.43
C VAL A 87 16.04 -26.01 -14.51
#